data_AF-A0A7X6X441-F1
#
_entry.id   AF-A0A7X6X441-F1
#
_cell.length_a   1.000
_cell.length_b   1.000
_cell.length_c   1.000
_cell.angle_alpha   90.00
_cell.angle_beta   90.00
_cell.angle_gamma   90.00
#
_symmetry.space_group_name_H-M   'P 1'
#
loop_
_entity.id
_entity.type
_entity.pdbx_description
1 polymer ?
#
loop_
_entity_poly.entity_id
_entity_poly.type
_entity_poly.pdbx_seq_one_letter_code
_entity_poly.pdbx_strand_id
1 'polypeptide(L)'
;MNYKEEIFRYLKENNCDALLDMFDRDPHGLRRGLTRLTYDRDEDLAGQAAAFFGMLAKKRAASWPEYFREIIRRHLWAMNEESGNMDWRAPEVIAHIVAAEPDLFGEYAPVMIEAALMEPIFYPSLRKAKKILASKDRKLIEYHLPSLERL
;
A
#
# COMPACT_ATOMS: atom_id res chain seq x y z
N MET A 1 21.16 -5.89 -15.99
CA MET A 1 20.09 -5.08 -15.39
C MET A 1 19.78 -5.69 -14.04
N ASN A 2 19.84 -4.89 -12.97
CA ASN A 2 19.56 -5.34 -11.61
C ASN A 2 18.04 -5.55 -11.44
N TYR A 3 17.61 -6.52 -10.62
CA TYR A 3 16.21 -6.80 -10.31
C TYR A 3 15.40 -5.53 -9.96
N LYS A 4 16.03 -4.55 -9.27
CA LYS A 4 15.41 -3.25 -8.99
C LYS A 4 15.13 -2.40 -10.24
N GLU A 5 16.08 -2.38 -11.19
CA GLU A 5 15.95 -1.63 -12.44
C GLU A 5 14.84 -2.20 -13.31
N GLU A 6 14.62 -3.52 -13.25
CA GLU A 6 13.51 -4.18 -13.95
C GLU A 6 12.16 -3.78 -13.37
N ILE A 7 11.99 -3.80 -12.04
CA ILE A 7 10.76 -3.35 -11.38
C ILE A 7 10.46 -1.90 -11.77
N PHE A 8 11.47 -1.02 -11.68
CA PHE A 8 11.33 0.38 -12.05
C PHE A 8 10.88 0.56 -13.49
N ARG A 9 11.53 -0.14 -14.43
CA ARG A 9 11.18 -0.08 -15.84
C ARG A 9 9.74 -0.54 -16.06
N TYR A 10 9.35 -1.68 -15.50
CA TYR A 10 8.00 -2.21 -15.70
C TYR A 10 6.92 -1.35 -15.05
N LEU A 11 7.21 -0.68 -13.92
CA LEU A 11 6.29 0.31 -13.36
C LEU A 11 6.12 1.51 -14.30
N LYS A 12 7.21 2.06 -14.84
CA LYS A 12 7.16 3.17 -15.81
C LYS A 12 6.43 2.82 -17.10
N GLU A 13 6.61 1.60 -17.58
CA GLU A 13 5.92 1.07 -18.77
C GLU A 13 4.49 0.61 -18.48
N ASN A 14 4.05 0.64 -17.21
CA ASN A 14 2.79 0.07 -16.74
C ASN A 14 2.60 -1.40 -17.18
N ASN A 15 3.71 -2.15 -17.23
CA ASN A 15 3.75 -3.53 -17.67
C ASN A 15 3.36 -4.47 -16.51
N CYS A 16 2.05 -4.53 -16.24
CA CYS A 16 1.49 -5.32 -15.16
C CYS A 16 1.78 -6.82 -15.29
N ASP A 17 1.76 -7.35 -16.51
CA ASP A 17 1.98 -8.78 -16.75
C ASP A 17 3.41 -9.19 -16.38
N ALA A 18 4.41 -8.40 -16.78
CA ALA A 18 5.80 -8.67 -16.43
C ALA A 18 6.03 -8.63 -14.90
N LEU A 19 5.36 -7.71 -14.19
CA LEU A 19 5.47 -7.62 -12.75
C LEU A 19 4.71 -8.75 -12.02
N LEU A 20 3.59 -9.25 -12.58
CA LEU A 20 2.92 -10.45 -12.08
C LEU A 20 3.79 -11.70 -12.29
N ASP A 21 4.46 -11.81 -13.43
CA ASP A 21 5.44 -12.86 -13.68
C ASP A 21 6.61 -12.79 -12.70
N MET A 22 7.11 -11.59 -12.37
CA MET A 22 8.13 -11.41 -11.34
C MET A 22 7.62 -11.83 -9.96
N PHE A 23 6.36 -11.52 -9.64
CA PHE A 23 5.71 -11.92 -8.39
C PHE A 23 5.65 -13.45 -8.28
N ASP A 24 5.19 -14.12 -9.35
CA ASP A 24 5.00 -15.57 -9.34
C ASP A 24 6.33 -16.33 -9.23
N ARG A 25 7.44 -15.72 -9.66
CA ARG A 25 8.80 -16.30 -9.54
C ARG A 25 9.47 -16.02 -8.19
N ASP A 26 9.40 -14.78 -7.70
CA ASP A 26 9.99 -14.37 -6.42
C ASP A 26 9.12 -13.30 -5.73
N PRO A 27 8.05 -13.71 -5.03
CA PRO A 27 7.10 -12.76 -4.44
C PRO A 27 7.79 -11.88 -3.40
N HIS A 28 8.69 -12.46 -2.60
CA HIS A 28 9.40 -11.74 -1.53
C HIS A 28 10.41 -10.73 -2.08
N GLY A 29 11.12 -11.07 -3.16
CA GLY A 29 12.00 -10.14 -3.88
C GLY A 29 11.25 -8.96 -4.45
N LEU A 30 10.14 -9.23 -5.17
CA LEU A 30 9.30 -8.17 -5.72
C LEU A 30 8.74 -7.27 -4.62
N ARG A 31 8.19 -7.84 -3.53
CA ARG A 31 7.71 -7.05 -2.38
C ARG A 31 8.79 -6.16 -1.80
N ARG A 32 10.01 -6.68 -1.55
CA ARG A 32 11.12 -5.85 -1.04
C ARG A 32 11.47 -4.71 -1.99
N GLY A 33 11.50 -4.99 -3.30
CA GLY A 33 11.76 -3.99 -4.32
C GLY A 33 10.69 -2.90 -4.37
N LEU A 34 9.41 -3.29 -4.40
CA LEU A 34 8.27 -2.38 -4.40
C LEU A 34 8.22 -1.55 -3.12
N THR A 35 8.35 -2.18 -1.94
CA THR A 35 8.42 -1.46 -0.66
C THR A 35 9.54 -0.43 -0.71
N ARG A 36 10.73 -0.73 -1.25
CA ARG A 36 11.78 0.29 -1.36
C ARG A 36 11.39 1.46 -2.27
N LEU A 37 10.65 1.20 -3.35
CA LEU A 37 10.22 2.24 -4.29
C LEU A 37 9.12 3.14 -3.73
N THR A 38 8.37 2.72 -2.70
CA THR A 38 7.42 3.62 -2.02
C THR A 38 8.11 4.74 -1.23
N TYR A 39 9.44 4.68 -1.07
CA TYR A 39 10.26 5.74 -0.47
C TYR A 39 11.08 6.53 -1.50
N ASP A 40 10.83 6.35 -2.80
CA ASP A 40 11.55 7.11 -3.82
C ASP A 40 11.21 8.60 -3.74
N ARG A 41 12.16 9.45 -4.16
CA ARG A 41 11.96 10.91 -4.21
C ARG A 41 11.05 11.32 -5.37
N ASP A 42 10.97 10.47 -6.39
CA ASP A 42 10.00 10.60 -7.46
C ASP A 42 8.60 10.19 -6.93
N GLU A 43 7.79 11.21 -6.63
CA GLU A 43 6.46 11.03 -6.03
C GLU A 43 5.51 10.20 -6.91
N ASP A 44 5.66 10.29 -8.23
CA ASP A 44 4.84 9.54 -9.20
C ASP A 44 5.23 8.06 -9.18
N LEU A 45 6.52 7.77 -9.21
CA LEU A 45 7.03 6.40 -9.10
C LEU A 45 6.64 5.76 -7.76
N ALA A 46 6.79 6.49 -6.66
CA ALA A 46 6.41 6.00 -5.34
C ALA A 46 4.90 5.76 -5.23
N GLY A 47 4.09 6.61 -5.87
CA GLY A 47 2.64 6.39 -6.01
C GLY A 47 2.30 5.16 -6.85
N GLN A 48 2.98 4.95 -7.97
CA GLN A 48 2.83 3.77 -8.82
C GLN A 48 3.19 2.48 -8.06
N ALA A 49 4.29 2.49 -7.31
CA ALA A 49 4.69 1.35 -6.49
C ALA A 49 3.63 0.99 -5.44
N ALA A 50 3.04 2.00 -4.77
CA ALA A 50 1.96 1.79 -3.81
C ALA A 50 0.68 1.24 -4.48
N ALA A 51 0.28 1.80 -5.63
CA ALA A 51 -0.86 1.32 -6.39
C ALA A 51 -0.67 -0.13 -6.88
N PHE A 52 0.56 -0.51 -7.20
CA PHE A 52 0.89 -1.84 -7.68
C PHE A 52 0.65 -2.93 -6.63
N PHE A 53 0.83 -2.63 -5.33
CA PHE A 53 0.43 -3.55 -4.26
C PHE A 53 -1.06 -3.89 -4.30
N GLY A 54 -1.91 -2.90 -4.60
CA GLY A 54 -3.35 -3.13 -4.78
C GLY A 54 -3.65 -4.01 -5.99
N MET A 55 -2.93 -3.81 -7.11
CA MET A 55 -3.08 -4.66 -8.29
C MET A 55 -2.66 -6.11 -8.00
N LEU A 56 -1.51 -6.32 -7.34
CA LEU A 56 -1.07 -7.63 -6.90
C LEU A 56 -2.11 -8.30 -5.98
N ALA A 57 -2.64 -7.56 -5.01
CA ALA A 57 -3.69 -8.06 -4.12
C ALA A 57 -4.92 -8.49 -4.92
N LYS A 58 -5.40 -7.64 -5.85
CA LYS A 58 -6.54 -7.97 -6.72
C LYS A 58 -6.35 -9.26 -7.51
N LYS A 59 -5.12 -9.57 -7.91
CA LYS A 59 -4.80 -10.71 -8.78
C LYS A 59 -4.40 -11.98 -8.04
N ARG A 60 -3.94 -11.87 -6.78
CA ARG A 60 -3.30 -13.00 -6.06
C ARG A 60 -3.82 -13.20 -4.64
N ALA A 61 -4.46 -12.22 -4.01
CA ALA A 61 -4.86 -12.32 -2.60
C ALA A 61 -5.88 -13.41 -2.31
N ALA A 62 -6.77 -13.73 -3.25
CA ALA A 62 -7.73 -14.84 -3.07
C ALA A 62 -7.00 -16.19 -2.85
N SER A 63 -5.86 -16.40 -3.50
CA SER A 63 -5.07 -17.62 -3.36
C SER A 63 -3.95 -17.50 -2.32
N TRP A 64 -3.55 -16.27 -1.97
CA TRP A 64 -2.44 -15.98 -1.04
C TRP A 64 -2.82 -14.95 0.03
N PRO A 65 -3.92 -15.10 0.78
CA PRO A 65 -4.42 -14.04 1.64
C PRO A 65 -3.44 -13.67 2.77
N GLU A 66 -2.80 -14.66 3.40
CA GLU A 66 -1.81 -14.41 4.47
C GLU A 66 -0.60 -13.61 4.00
N TYR A 67 -0.19 -13.80 2.74
CA TYR A 67 0.92 -13.05 2.17
C TYR A 67 0.65 -11.54 2.16
N PHE A 68 -0.56 -11.15 1.80
CA PHE A 68 -0.96 -9.73 1.79
C PHE A 68 -1.29 -9.20 3.18
N ARG A 69 -1.82 -10.04 4.10
CA ARG A 69 -1.94 -9.65 5.52
C ARG A 69 -0.58 -9.33 6.13
N GLU A 70 0.44 -10.13 5.83
CA GLU A 70 1.80 -9.87 6.29
C GLU A 70 2.40 -8.59 5.70
N ILE A 71 2.06 -8.22 4.45
CA ILE A 71 2.43 -6.92 3.89
C ILE A 71 1.77 -5.79 4.69
N ILE A 72 0.46 -5.88 4.91
CA ILE A 72 -0.28 -4.87 5.71
C ILE A 72 0.32 -4.73 7.11
N ARG A 73 0.54 -5.85 7.81
CA ARG A 73 1.13 -5.86 9.16
C ARG A 73 2.51 -5.23 9.21
N ARG A 74 3.36 -5.47 8.21
CA ARG A 74 4.69 -4.86 8.12
C ARG A 74 4.62 -3.34 7.94
N HIS A 75 3.71 -2.86 7.11
CA HIS A 75 3.50 -1.42 6.93
C HIS A 75 2.90 -0.78 8.19
N LEU A 76 1.96 -1.44 8.87
CA LEU A 76 1.43 -0.99 10.17
C LEU A 76 2.51 -0.93 11.25
N TRP A 77 3.39 -1.94 11.32
CA TRP A 77 4.53 -1.89 12.24
C TRP A 77 5.43 -0.70 11.91
N ALA A 78 5.82 -0.53 10.65
CA ALA A 78 6.72 0.54 10.23
C ALA A 78 6.17 1.95 10.48
N MET A 79 4.84 2.11 10.65
CA MET A 79 4.24 3.37 11.09
C MET A 79 4.57 3.73 12.54
N ASN A 80 4.88 2.74 13.39
CA ASN A 80 5.18 2.91 14.81
C ASN A 80 6.70 2.94 15.10
N GLU A 81 7.55 2.98 14.08
CA GLU A 81 9.00 2.98 14.25
C GLU A 81 9.54 4.36 14.66
N GLU A 82 10.02 4.48 15.91
CA GLU A 82 10.54 5.73 16.49
C GLU A 82 11.93 6.15 15.97
N SER A 83 12.57 5.33 15.13
CA SER A 83 13.95 5.51 14.67
C SER A 83 14.14 6.60 13.59
N GLY A 84 13.07 7.31 13.21
CA GLY A 84 13.09 8.32 12.15
C GLY A 84 13.02 7.74 10.72
N ASN A 85 12.96 6.42 10.56
CA ASN A 85 12.73 5.73 9.27
C ASN A 85 11.26 5.30 9.09
N MET A 86 10.32 6.14 9.51
CA MET A 86 8.89 5.81 9.41
C MET A 86 8.46 5.63 7.95
N ASP A 87 7.61 4.63 7.71
CA ASP A 87 7.00 4.42 6.40
C ASP A 87 5.90 5.46 6.14
N TRP A 88 6.32 6.64 5.73
CA TRP A 88 5.46 7.77 5.38
C TRP A 88 4.34 7.44 4.37
N ARG A 89 4.48 6.37 3.57
CA ARG A 89 3.49 5.93 2.57
C ARG A 89 2.74 4.66 2.95
N ALA A 90 2.98 4.09 4.13
CA ALA A 90 2.26 2.93 4.62
C ALA A 90 0.72 3.07 4.50
N PRO A 91 0.09 4.22 4.84
CA PRO A 91 -1.36 4.39 4.66
C PRO A 91 -1.83 4.16 3.22
N GLU A 92 -1.12 4.70 2.22
CA GLU A 92 -1.43 4.51 0.79
C GLU A 92 -1.31 3.03 0.39
N VAL A 93 -0.22 2.36 0.78
CA VAL A 93 0.00 0.95 0.43
C VAL A 93 -1.09 0.07 1.02
N ILE A 94 -1.39 0.24 2.31
CA ILE A 94 -2.44 -0.50 3.00
C ILE A 94 -3.80 -0.22 2.34
N ALA A 95 -4.12 1.05 2.06
CA ALA A 95 -5.37 1.40 1.41
C ALA A 95 -5.55 0.78 0.02
N HIS A 96 -4.48 0.69 -0.78
CA HIS A 96 -4.54 0.02 -2.08
C HIS A 96 -4.81 -1.48 -1.96
N ILE A 97 -4.20 -2.17 -0.99
CA ILE A 97 -4.46 -3.60 -0.74
C ILE A 97 -5.89 -3.80 -0.24
N VAL A 98 -6.34 -2.98 0.72
CA VAL A 98 -7.70 -3.07 1.28
C VAL A 98 -8.76 -2.77 0.23
N ALA A 99 -8.57 -1.74 -0.60
CA ALA A 99 -9.51 -1.41 -1.67
C ALA A 99 -9.56 -2.47 -2.78
N ALA A 100 -8.49 -3.25 -2.98
CA ALA A 100 -8.47 -4.33 -3.95
C ALA A 100 -9.40 -5.49 -3.54
N GLU A 101 -9.30 -5.91 -2.28
CA GLU A 101 -10.06 -7.04 -1.70
C GLU A 101 -10.61 -6.69 -0.30
N PRO A 102 -11.65 -5.84 -0.20
CA PRO A 102 -12.18 -5.37 1.08
C PRO A 102 -12.79 -6.50 1.91
N ASP A 103 -13.32 -7.56 1.29
CA ASP A 103 -13.85 -8.72 2.02
C ASP A 103 -12.76 -9.49 2.76
N LEU A 104 -11.52 -9.45 2.27
CA LEU A 104 -10.37 -10.12 2.89
C LEU A 104 -9.63 -9.24 3.91
N PHE A 105 -9.63 -7.92 3.68
CA PHE A 105 -8.72 -6.99 4.38
C PHE A 105 -9.40 -5.75 4.96
N GLY A 106 -10.72 -5.60 4.83
CA GLY A 106 -11.47 -4.41 5.26
C GLY A 106 -11.27 -4.06 6.73
N GLU A 107 -11.02 -5.06 7.59
CA GLU A 107 -10.72 -4.89 9.02
C GLU A 107 -9.46 -4.05 9.27
N TYR A 108 -8.54 -3.95 8.31
CA TYR A 108 -7.31 -3.16 8.46
C TYR A 108 -7.49 -1.67 8.16
N ALA A 109 -8.57 -1.27 7.47
CA ALA A 109 -8.85 0.14 7.21
C ALA A 109 -8.94 0.96 8.51
N PRO A 110 -9.79 0.61 9.50
CA PRO A 110 -9.89 1.37 10.74
C PRO A 110 -8.56 1.40 11.51
N VAL A 111 -7.84 0.27 11.59
CA VAL A 111 -6.55 0.18 12.31
C VAL A 111 -5.51 1.11 11.69
N MET A 112 -5.40 1.13 10.36
CA MET A 112 -4.49 2.02 9.64
C MET A 112 -4.87 3.49 9.83
N ILE A 113 -6.17 3.81 9.75
CA ILE A 113 -6.63 5.19 9.90
C ILE A 113 -6.32 5.71 11.31
N GLU A 114 -6.59 4.94 12.37
CA GLU A 114 -6.26 5.36 13.73
C GLU A 114 -4.76 5.57 13.91
N ALA A 115 -3.93 4.61 13.49
CA ALA A 115 -2.48 4.75 13.57
C ALA A 115 -1.98 6.00 12.82
N ALA A 116 -2.53 6.29 11.65
CA ALA A 116 -2.14 7.46 10.85
C ALA A 116 -2.65 8.79 11.41
N LEU A 117 -3.78 8.81 12.14
CA LEU A 117 -4.32 10.02 12.76
C LEU A 117 -3.53 10.47 13.98
N MET A 118 -2.81 9.56 14.64
CA MET A 118 -2.00 9.88 15.82
C MET A 118 -0.73 10.67 15.46
N GLU A 119 -0.23 10.51 14.23
CA GLU A 119 1.06 11.06 13.81
C GLU A 119 0.89 11.95 12.55
N PRO A 120 1.02 13.29 12.67
CA PRO A 120 0.81 14.23 11.55
C PRO A 120 1.63 13.96 10.29
N ILE A 121 2.77 13.28 10.43
CA ILE A 121 3.62 12.88 9.30
C ILE A 121 2.88 12.02 8.27
N PHE A 122 1.87 11.24 8.69
CA PHE A 122 1.10 10.38 7.80
C PHE A 122 -0.06 11.10 7.11
N TYR A 123 -0.40 12.35 7.47
CA TYR A 123 -1.57 13.03 6.93
C TYR A 123 -1.58 13.16 5.40
N PRO A 124 -0.45 13.44 4.70
CA PRO A 124 -0.43 13.42 3.24
C PRO A 124 -0.85 12.06 2.65
N SER A 125 -0.29 10.96 3.18
CA SER A 125 -0.61 9.62 2.73
C SER A 125 -2.04 9.21 3.13
N LEU A 126 -2.48 9.59 4.32
CA LEU A 126 -3.84 9.33 4.82
C LEU A 126 -4.91 10.04 3.97
N ARG A 127 -4.67 11.26 3.48
CA ARG A 127 -5.60 11.95 2.56
C ARG A 127 -5.75 11.18 1.23
N LYS A 128 -4.68 10.59 0.72
CA LYS A 128 -4.72 9.75 -0.48
C LYS A 128 -5.41 8.41 -0.17
N ALA A 129 -5.07 7.76 0.93
CA ALA A 129 -5.71 6.55 1.44
C ALA A 129 -7.23 6.70 1.56
N LYS A 130 -7.71 7.82 2.12
CA LYS A 130 -9.14 8.17 2.17
C LYS A 130 -9.79 8.12 0.80
N LYS A 131 -9.17 8.74 -0.22
CA LYS A 131 -9.70 8.76 -1.60
C LYS A 131 -9.74 7.36 -2.20
N ILE A 132 -8.71 6.55 -1.96
CA ILE A 132 -8.60 5.16 -2.45
C ILE A 132 -9.70 4.28 -1.83
N LEU A 133 -9.87 4.34 -0.52
CA LEU A 133 -10.90 3.56 0.18
C LEU A 133 -12.31 3.99 -0.21
N ALA A 134 -12.57 5.32 -0.23
CA ALA A 134 -13.88 5.87 -0.56
C ALA A 134 -14.33 5.58 -2.00
N SER A 135 -13.39 5.45 -2.95
CA SER A 135 -13.72 5.08 -4.33
C SER A 135 -14.12 3.62 -4.47
N LYS A 136 -13.70 2.76 -3.51
CA LYS A 136 -14.07 1.35 -3.48
C LYS A 136 -15.36 1.09 -2.71
N ASP A 137 -15.39 1.49 -1.45
CA ASP A 137 -16.54 1.35 -0.55
C ASP A 137 -16.45 2.40 0.56
N ARG A 138 -17.45 3.29 0.61
CA ARG A 138 -17.50 4.37 1.60
C ARG A 138 -17.59 3.84 3.04
N LYS A 139 -18.09 2.62 3.26
CA LYS A 139 -18.14 1.99 4.59
C LYS A 139 -16.76 1.81 5.21
N LEU A 140 -15.71 1.65 4.39
CA LEU A 140 -14.32 1.49 4.85
C LEU A 140 -13.80 2.72 5.60
N ILE A 141 -14.42 3.89 5.40
CA ILE A 141 -14.02 5.14 6.07
C ILE A 141 -15.12 5.73 6.94
N GLU A 142 -16.32 5.14 6.98
CA GLU A 142 -17.51 5.75 7.55
C GLU A 142 -17.33 6.10 9.03
N TYR A 143 -16.80 5.16 9.82
CA TYR A 143 -16.52 5.37 11.25
C TYR A 143 -15.55 6.55 11.50
N HIS A 144 -14.57 6.74 10.61
CA HIS A 144 -13.54 7.77 10.76
C HIS A 144 -13.84 9.07 10.02
N LEU A 145 -14.96 9.14 9.29
CA LEU A 145 -15.26 10.24 8.38
C LEU A 145 -15.16 11.63 9.04
N PRO A 146 -15.69 11.87 10.26
CA PRO A 146 -15.56 13.17 10.93
C PRO A 146 -14.11 13.59 11.17
N SER A 147 -13.22 12.65 11.47
CA SER A 147 -11.79 12.92 11.65
C SER A 147 -11.09 13.15 10.31
N LEU A 148 -11.41 12.33 9.30
CA LEU A 148 -10.86 12.42 7.96
C LEU A 148 -11.31 13.68 7.18
N GLU A 149 -12.39 14.33 7.58
CA GLU A 149 -12.86 15.61 6.99
C GLU A 149 -12.11 16.82 7.54
N ARG A 150 -11.40 16.68 8.66
CA ARG A 150 -10.58 17.74 9.26
C ARG A 150 -9.13 17.74 8.75
N LEU A 151 -8.74 16.73 7.96
CA LEU A 151 -7.42 16.60 7.33
C LEU A 151 -7.34 17.39 6.02
#